data_AF-A0A1B8ACG3-F1
#
_entry.id   AF-A0A1B8ACG3-F1
#
_cell.length_a   1.000
_cell.length_b   1.000
_cell.length_c   1.000
_cell.angle_alpha   90.00
_cell.angle_beta   90.00
_cell.angle_gamma   90.00
#
_symmetry.space_group_name_H-M   'P 1'
#
loop_
_entity.id
_entity.type
_entity.pdbx_description
1 polymer ?
#
loop_
_entity_poly.entity_id
_entity_poly.type
_entity_poly.pdbx_seq_one_letter_code
_entity_poly.pdbx_strand_id
1 'polypeptide(L)'
;MSFCNSARRCSNPAETVQDPDMNGIGVILSFVITAAISVFVAIMAVVKRGIPKQQYMRVDEKVLYWIGVRKPASDAPSNLGYQSLLLALSDQMLAIGLCYLIAMYAQVCKVSLYSFYIGAQLGYLSSSVHLCTLLVLKSYFKKHPKQAILRGALMMLFMGLLAATLTLEFITLSEPRDRLFICGLHNPTRPRLALLVPRSFGVAVLLIFVYWNAFRSIKLDVSLSYSVENRALNDIVLRWIYSGHQGQADLQNYFERRGDKIQRDNRKSATILEHQAKFWKALSIVVPPVAGEMFGSVLSELLIAICSFCVAIYTLVVGLFYQGVDTQELLTASFGQILPMLLLIVIALTAMEVGTVKNFRGIEIEKEIKKHPASIHAPPVLEGSAASSSRAISQGTQRNLTNIAEGVPPKTYGNSLMPMASASYSQPDLSDNAGFGSRVDSMTRWMTPRRTNTLEIEEGQTFLFPSQESTADVLDVALTNAKAATYTAICVILFFVAGFIVLVFFFYEFAVPAAAGLVFIGFIIDLFWSIRGVNKVKRERIEKETRI
;
A
#
# COMPACT_ATOMS: atom_id res chain seq x y z
N MET A 1 -28.70 -26.34 7.35
CA MET A 1 -27.44 -26.12 8.09
C MET A 1 -27.55 -26.78 9.47
N SER A 2 -27.19 -28.06 9.55
CA SER A 2 -27.04 -28.84 10.78
C SER A 2 -25.53 -28.99 11.10
N PHE A 3 -24.81 -27.87 11.19
CA PHE A 3 -23.34 -27.87 11.23
C PHE A 3 -22.75 -28.46 12.52
N CYS A 4 -23.48 -28.37 13.62
CA CYS A 4 -23.19 -29.12 14.84
C CYS A 4 -24.36 -30.07 15.06
N ASN A 5 -24.10 -31.36 15.32
CA ASN A 5 -25.17 -32.31 15.65
C ASN A 5 -26.08 -31.69 16.73
N SER A 6 -27.37 -31.57 16.42
CA SER A 6 -28.40 -30.77 17.11
C SER A 6 -28.68 -31.14 18.58
N ALA A 7 -27.82 -31.95 19.20
CA ALA A 7 -27.97 -32.49 20.54
C ALA A 7 -26.85 -32.10 21.52
N ARG A 8 -25.97 -31.13 21.21
CA ARG A 8 -25.12 -30.53 22.25
C ARG A 8 -26.03 -29.68 23.16
N ARG A 9 -26.28 -30.17 24.38
CA ARG A 9 -27.00 -29.43 25.42
C ARG A 9 -26.24 -28.13 25.71
N CYS A 10 -26.76 -26.99 25.24
CA CYS A 10 -26.24 -25.64 25.52
C CYS A 10 -26.33 -25.22 27.00
N SER A 11 -26.66 -26.16 27.88
CA SER A 11 -26.59 -26.07 29.34
C SER A 11 -25.22 -26.46 29.90
N ASN A 12 -24.38 -27.17 29.14
CA ASN A 12 -23.06 -27.56 29.59
C ASN A 12 -22.03 -26.48 29.19
N PRO A 13 -21.09 -26.11 30.08
CA PRO A 13 -19.96 -25.25 29.72
C PRO A 13 -19.12 -25.92 28.62
N ALA A 14 -18.30 -25.14 27.90
CA ALA A 14 -17.34 -25.72 26.98
C ALA A 14 -16.43 -26.73 27.72
N GLU A 15 -16.18 -27.90 27.12
CA GLU A 15 -15.33 -28.95 27.72
C GLU A 15 -13.94 -28.42 28.10
N THR A 16 -13.43 -27.46 27.34
CA THR A 16 -12.26 -26.65 27.68
C THR A 16 -12.54 -25.19 27.33
N VAL A 17 -12.43 -24.29 28.32
CA VAL A 17 -12.57 -22.84 28.08
C VAL A 17 -11.35 -22.32 27.31
N GLN A 18 -10.17 -22.88 27.60
CA GLN A 18 -8.92 -22.59 26.93
C GLN A 18 -8.49 -23.79 26.09
N ASP A 19 -8.25 -23.54 24.81
CA ASP A 19 -7.54 -24.49 23.96
C ASP A 19 -6.07 -24.02 23.85
N PRO A 20 -5.11 -24.69 24.51
CA PRO A 20 -3.71 -24.27 24.52
C PRO A 20 -3.06 -24.37 23.13
N ASP A 21 -3.61 -25.16 22.22
CA ASP A 21 -3.11 -25.25 20.83
C ASP A 21 -3.57 -24.07 19.97
N MET A 22 -4.71 -23.46 20.28
CA MET A 22 -5.21 -22.27 19.57
C MET A 22 -4.81 -20.96 20.23
N ASN A 23 -4.84 -20.90 21.57
CA ASN A 23 -4.72 -19.66 22.35
C ASN A 23 -3.60 -19.71 23.38
N GLY A 24 -2.73 -20.72 23.29
CA GLY A 24 -1.56 -20.82 24.12
C GLY A 24 -0.63 -19.62 23.98
N ILE A 25 0.15 -19.37 25.04
CA ILE A 25 1.01 -18.19 25.11
C ILE A 25 2.01 -18.11 23.94
N GLY A 26 2.52 -19.25 23.47
CA GLY A 26 3.44 -19.31 22.32
C GLY A 26 2.78 -18.84 21.01
N VAL A 27 1.52 -19.22 20.78
CA VAL A 27 0.76 -18.75 19.62
C VAL A 27 0.57 -17.24 19.72
N ILE A 28 0.11 -16.76 20.88
CA ILE A 28 -0.15 -15.34 21.10
C ILE A 28 1.12 -14.50 20.91
N LEU A 29 2.21 -14.90 21.56
CA LEU A 29 3.51 -14.22 21.43
C LEU A 29 3.99 -14.23 19.99
N SER A 30 3.78 -15.32 19.24
CA SER A 30 4.25 -15.38 17.85
C SER A 30 3.59 -14.32 16.95
N PHE A 31 2.28 -14.12 17.10
CA PHE A 31 1.53 -13.09 16.37
C PHE A 31 1.92 -11.69 16.85
N VAL A 32 2.01 -11.48 18.16
CA VAL A 32 2.36 -10.17 18.76
C VAL A 32 3.76 -9.74 18.34
N ILE A 33 4.75 -10.62 18.47
CA ILE A 33 6.14 -10.33 18.09
C ILE A 33 6.23 -10.06 16.59
N THR A 34 5.56 -10.87 15.75
CA THR A 34 5.58 -10.67 14.30
C THR A 34 4.97 -9.33 13.89
N ALA A 35 3.83 -8.96 14.48
CA ALA A 35 3.18 -7.69 14.24
C ALA A 35 4.05 -6.52 14.72
N ALA A 36 4.66 -6.62 15.90
CA ALA A 36 5.56 -5.61 16.44
C ALA A 36 6.81 -5.41 15.55
N ILE A 37 7.44 -6.49 15.08
CA ILE A 37 8.56 -6.42 14.15
C ILE A 37 8.13 -5.75 12.84
N SER A 38 6.95 -6.07 12.33
CA SER A 38 6.45 -5.52 11.07
C SER A 38 6.19 -4.01 11.17
N VAL A 39 5.57 -3.55 12.26
CA VAL A 39 5.38 -2.12 12.55
C VAL A 39 6.73 -1.42 12.71
N PHE A 40 7.66 -2.01 13.47
CA PHE A 40 8.99 -1.45 13.65
C PHE A 40 9.74 -1.31 12.32
N VAL A 41 9.72 -2.35 11.47
CA VAL A 41 10.36 -2.32 10.16
C VAL A 41 9.71 -1.29 9.24
N ALA A 42 8.38 -1.13 9.28
CA ALA A 42 7.68 -0.08 8.53
C ALA A 42 8.08 1.33 8.98
N ILE A 43 8.15 1.58 10.28
CA ILE A 43 8.65 2.86 10.85
C ILE A 43 10.07 3.11 10.36
N MET A 44 10.96 2.12 10.47
CA MET A 44 12.35 2.24 10.03
C MET A 44 12.46 2.48 8.52
N ALA A 45 11.62 1.85 7.71
CA ALA A 45 11.57 2.05 6.27
C ALA A 45 11.17 3.49 5.91
N VAL A 46 10.23 4.10 6.64
CA VAL A 46 9.82 5.49 6.43
C VAL A 46 10.90 6.47 6.92
N VAL A 47 11.37 6.32 8.17
CA VAL A 47 12.36 7.23 8.79
C VAL A 47 13.69 7.21 8.02
N LYS A 48 14.14 6.05 7.54
CA LYS A 48 15.37 5.93 6.74
C LYS A 48 15.18 6.19 5.24
N ARG A 49 13.99 6.64 4.80
CA ARG A 49 13.65 6.84 3.39
C ARG A 49 13.95 5.59 2.53
N GLY A 50 13.70 4.41 3.08
CA GLY A 50 13.84 3.12 2.41
C GLY A 50 12.72 2.82 1.40
N ILE A 51 11.68 3.65 1.37
CA ILE A 51 10.59 3.59 0.39
C ILE A 51 10.98 4.46 -0.82
N PRO A 52 10.65 4.05 -2.06
CA PRO A 52 10.89 4.85 -3.26
C PRO A 52 10.23 6.24 -3.21
N LYS A 53 10.92 7.25 -3.75
CA LYS A 53 10.45 8.65 -3.79
C LYS A 53 9.03 8.81 -4.33
N GLN A 54 8.65 8.01 -5.33
CA GLN A 54 7.33 8.02 -5.97
C GLN A 54 6.15 7.78 -5.01
N GLN A 55 6.39 7.17 -3.85
CA GLN A 55 5.34 6.92 -2.86
C GLN A 55 5.15 8.07 -1.88
N TYR A 56 6.15 8.94 -1.70
CA TYR A 56 6.04 10.08 -0.79
C TYR A 56 5.25 11.21 -1.45
N MET A 57 4.24 11.72 -0.73
CA MET A 57 3.55 12.95 -1.11
C MET A 57 4.37 14.18 -0.69
N ARG A 58 4.01 15.37 -1.21
CA ARG A 58 4.73 16.61 -0.84
C ARG A 58 4.58 16.93 0.63
N VAL A 59 3.41 16.62 1.20
CA VAL A 59 3.21 16.76 2.65
C VAL A 59 4.12 15.82 3.44
N ASP A 60 4.35 14.58 2.98
CA ASP A 60 5.28 13.66 3.63
C ASP A 60 6.70 14.23 3.69
N GLU A 61 7.16 14.83 2.59
CA GLU A 61 8.49 15.43 2.55
C GLU A 61 8.68 16.56 3.56
N LYS A 62 7.67 17.43 3.69
CA LYS A 62 7.68 18.55 4.64
C LYS A 62 7.61 18.08 6.08
N VAL A 63 6.72 17.12 6.39
CA VAL A 63 6.58 16.58 7.75
C VAL A 63 7.85 15.83 8.16
N LEU A 64 8.43 15.01 7.28
CA LEU A 64 9.68 14.31 7.58
C LEU A 64 10.86 15.27 7.77
N TYR A 65 10.94 16.34 6.97
CA TYR A 65 11.93 17.40 7.17
C TYR A 65 11.76 18.08 8.53
N TRP A 66 10.52 18.34 8.96
CA TRP A 66 10.20 18.94 10.24
C TRP A 66 10.60 18.06 11.44
N ILE A 67 10.43 16.74 11.32
CA ILE A 67 10.85 15.73 12.32
C ILE A 67 12.39 15.53 12.33
N GLY A 68 13.12 16.19 11.43
CA GLY A 68 14.59 16.17 11.40
C GLY A 68 15.20 15.17 10.41
N VAL A 69 14.40 14.50 9.59
CA VAL A 69 14.88 13.60 8.53
C VAL A 69 15.37 14.43 7.35
N ARG A 70 16.66 14.80 7.35
CA ARG A 70 17.27 15.66 6.33
C ARG A 70 17.66 14.95 5.03
N LYS A 71 17.68 13.61 5.00
CA LYS A 71 18.08 12.86 3.80
C LYS A 71 16.96 12.93 2.74
N PRO A 72 17.26 13.34 1.49
CA PRO A 72 16.30 13.29 0.40
C PRO A 72 15.94 11.84 0.06
N ALA A 73 14.71 11.60 -0.39
CA ALA A 73 14.30 10.28 -0.86
C ALA A 73 15.05 9.93 -2.16
N SER A 74 15.51 8.69 -2.27
CA SER A 74 16.16 8.16 -3.48
C SER A 74 15.14 7.44 -4.36
N ASP A 75 15.32 7.50 -5.68
CA ASP A 75 14.52 6.72 -6.64
C ASP A 75 14.85 5.22 -6.56
N ALA A 76 16.07 4.89 -6.15
CA ALA A 76 16.53 3.52 -5.90
C ALA A 76 17.02 3.42 -4.44
N PRO A 77 16.13 3.12 -3.47
CA PRO A 77 16.54 2.95 -2.09
C PRO A 77 17.44 1.71 -1.97
N SER A 78 18.67 1.91 -1.49
CA SER A 78 19.65 0.83 -1.26
C SER A 78 19.21 -0.17 -0.18
N ASN A 79 18.22 0.21 0.64
CA ASN A 79 17.70 -0.58 1.75
C ASN A 79 16.63 -1.61 1.33
N LEU A 80 16.87 -2.40 0.28
CA LEU A 80 15.98 -3.52 -0.12
C LEU A 80 15.64 -4.51 1.02
N GLY A 81 16.35 -4.43 2.17
CA GLY A 81 16.30 -5.45 3.23
C GLY A 81 14.98 -5.37 3.98
N TYR A 82 14.46 -4.16 4.19
CA TYR A 82 13.15 -3.95 4.78
C TYR A 82 12.03 -4.52 3.91
N GLN A 83 12.13 -4.34 2.59
CA GLN A 83 11.17 -4.90 1.63
C GLN A 83 11.20 -6.41 1.67
N SER A 84 12.37 -7.04 1.56
CA SER A 84 12.50 -8.51 1.61
C SER A 84 12.04 -9.10 2.94
N LEU A 85 12.36 -8.45 4.07
CA LEU A 85 11.94 -8.90 5.39
C LEU A 85 10.41 -8.83 5.55
N LEU A 86 9.80 -7.68 5.23
CA LEU A 86 8.34 -7.54 5.29
C LEU A 86 7.63 -8.46 4.29
N LEU A 87 8.22 -8.70 3.12
CA LEU A 87 7.72 -9.66 2.14
C LEU A 87 7.63 -11.07 2.75
N ALA A 88 8.68 -11.52 3.42
CA ALA A 88 8.75 -12.84 4.05
C ALA A 88 7.81 -12.94 5.26
N LEU A 89 7.82 -11.93 6.14
CA LEU A 89 6.92 -11.83 7.30
C LEU A 89 5.46 -11.90 6.89
N SER A 90 5.08 -11.13 5.85
CA SER A 90 3.71 -11.10 5.37
C SER A 90 3.26 -12.42 4.77
N ASP A 91 4.11 -13.13 4.03
CA ASP A 91 3.71 -14.40 3.40
C ASP A 91 3.46 -15.48 4.44
N GLN A 92 4.35 -15.54 5.43
CA GLN A 92 4.19 -16.51 6.52
C GLN A 92 2.97 -16.18 7.36
N MET A 93 2.79 -14.91 7.75
CA MET A 93 1.59 -14.50 8.50
C MET A 93 0.31 -14.67 7.68
N LEU A 94 0.36 -14.51 6.36
CA LEU A 94 -0.82 -14.72 5.51
C LEU A 94 -1.24 -16.19 5.50
N ALA A 95 -0.28 -17.10 5.35
CA ALA A 95 -0.54 -18.53 5.38
C ALA A 95 -0.98 -18.99 6.79
N ILE A 96 -0.24 -18.60 7.83
CA ILE A 96 -0.52 -18.98 9.22
C ILE A 96 -1.86 -18.39 9.66
N GLY A 97 -2.09 -17.10 9.44
CA GLY A 97 -3.33 -16.42 9.78
C GLY A 97 -4.54 -16.98 9.03
N LEU A 98 -4.40 -17.31 7.75
CA LEU A 98 -5.50 -17.92 6.98
C LEU A 98 -5.82 -19.33 7.49
N CYS A 99 -4.82 -20.18 7.70
CA CYS A 99 -5.01 -21.51 8.30
C CYS A 99 -5.62 -21.41 9.69
N TYR A 100 -5.19 -20.44 10.49
CA TYR A 100 -5.70 -20.20 11.84
C TYR A 100 -7.18 -19.82 11.82
N LEU A 101 -7.59 -18.85 10.98
CA LEU A 101 -9.00 -18.48 10.83
C LEU A 101 -9.83 -19.68 10.35
N ILE A 102 -9.36 -20.44 9.36
CA ILE A 102 -10.05 -21.65 8.87
C ILE A 102 -10.21 -22.69 9.98
N ALA A 103 -9.16 -22.96 10.77
CA ALA A 103 -9.20 -23.91 11.87
C ALA A 103 -10.20 -23.49 12.95
N MET A 104 -10.23 -22.20 13.30
CA MET A 104 -11.21 -21.63 14.22
C MET A 104 -12.65 -21.82 13.73
N TYR A 105 -12.91 -21.61 12.43
CA TYR A 105 -14.23 -21.89 11.84
C TYR A 105 -14.56 -23.38 11.79
N ALA A 106 -13.58 -24.26 11.50
CA ALA A 106 -13.78 -25.70 11.49
C ALA A 106 -14.13 -26.26 12.87
N GLN A 107 -13.61 -25.64 13.93
CA GLN A 107 -13.81 -26.06 15.31
C GLN A 107 -14.90 -25.25 16.05
N VAL A 108 -15.69 -24.45 15.33
CA VAL A 108 -16.73 -23.57 15.89
C VAL A 108 -17.72 -24.26 16.84
N CYS A 109 -17.94 -25.57 16.67
CA CYS A 109 -18.81 -26.38 17.52
C CYS A 109 -18.19 -26.77 18.87
N LYS A 110 -16.87 -26.69 19.02
CA LYS A 110 -16.10 -27.13 20.19
C LYS A 110 -15.44 -25.97 20.94
N VAL A 111 -15.14 -24.89 20.23
CA VAL A 111 -14.48 -23.70 20.75
C VAL A 111 -15.41 -22.88 21.66
N SER A 112 -14.88 -22.43 22.80
CA SER A 112 -15.55 -21.49 23.70
C SER A 112 -15.62 -20.08 23.12
N LEU A 113 -16.52 -19.24 23.61
CA LEU A 113 -16.59 -17.83 23.23
C LEU A 113 -15.29 -17.07 23.56
N TYR A 114 -14.65 -17.41 24.69
CA TYR A 114 -13.32 -16.88 25.03
C TYR A 114 -12.28 -17.24 23.96
N SER A 115 -12.23 -18.52 23.59
CA SER A 115 -11.21 -18.98 22.66
C SER A 115 -11.41 -18.43 21.26
N PHE A 116 -12.66 -18.21 20.85
CA PHE A 116 -12.99 -17.51 19.60
C PHE A 116 -12.60 -16.03 19.66
N TYR A 117 -12.81 -15.37 20.80
CA TYR A 117 -12.42 -13.97 21.01
C TYR A 117 -10.91 -13.78 20.86
N ILE A 118 -10.10 -14.57 21.55
CA ILE A 118 -8.63 -14.50 21.42
C ILE A 118 -8.22 -14.74 19.97
N GLY A 119 -8.79 -15.76 19.33
CA GLY A 119 -8.50 -16.04 17.92
C GLY A 119 -8.86 -14.90 16.97
N ALA A 120 -9.95 -14.18 17.22
CA ALA A 120 -10.32 -12.97 16.48
C ALA A 120 -9.26 -11.86 16.63
N GLN A 121 -8.76 -11.63 17.85
CA GLN A 121 -7.71 -10.63 18.11
C GLN A 121 -6.37 -11.01 17.48
N LEU A 122 -6.02 -12.30 17.45
CA LEU A 122 -4.82 -12.78 16.74
C LEU A 122 -4.95 -12.58 15.22
N GLY A 123 -6.12 -12.88 14.65
CA GLY A 123 -6.42 -12.55 13.26
C GLY A 123 -6.29 -11.04 12.98
N TYR A 124 -6.75 -10.20 13.91
CA TYR A 124 -6.63 -8.75 13.80
C TYR A 124 -5.17 -8.26 13.87
N LEU A 125 -4.32 -8.87 14.70
CA LEU A 125 -2.88 -8.61 14.71
C LEU A 125 -2.21 -8.98 13.38
N SER A 126 -2.57 -10.12 12.78
CA SER A 126 -2.06 -10.52 11.46
C SER A 126 -2.47 -9.52 10.37
N SER A 127 -3.65 -8.91 10.46
CA SER A 127 -4.05 -7.84 9.54
C SER A 127 -3.09 -6.63 9.60
N SER A 128 -2.64 -6.25 10.79
CA SER A 128 -1.70 -5.13 10.95
C SER A 128 -0.36 -5.38 10.24
N VAL A 129 0.11 -6.64 10.18
CA VAL A 129 1.28 -7.04 9.37
C VAL A 129 1.05 -6.79 7.88
N HIS A 130 -0.12 -7.20 7.36
CA HIS A 130 -0.47 -6.99 5.95
C HIS A 130 -0.58 -5.52 5.60
N LEU A 131 -1.13 -4.68 6.49
CA LEU A 131 -1.20 -3.24 6.28
C LEU A 131 0.21 -2.60 6.19
N CYS A 132 1.11 -2.97 7.10
CA CYS A 132 2.52 -2.53 7.04
C CYS A 132 3.20 -2.96 5.74
N THR A 133 2.89 -4.18 5.27
CA THR A 133 3.45 -4.73 4.04
C THR A 133 2.95 -3.97 2.82
N LEU A 134 1.65 -3.72 2.74
CA LEU A 134 1.05 -2.96 1.64
C LEU A 134 1.61 -1.53 1.57
N LEU A 135 1.94 -0.92 2.71
CA LEU A 135 2.61 0.39 2.74
C LEU A 135 4.01 0.35 2.09
N VAL A 136 4.87 -0.58 2.51
CA VAL A 136 6.29 -0.59 2.11
C VAL A 136 6.51 -1.21 0.72
N LEU A 137 5.67 -2.15 0.30
CA LEU A 137 5.88 -2.94 -0.92
C LEU A 137 5.13 -2.45 -2.16
N LYS A 138 4.42 -1.31 -2.14
CA LYS A 138 3.65 -0.86 -3.33
C LYS A 138 4.50 -0.81 -4.60
N SER A 139 5.69 -0.22 -4.52
CA SER A 139 6.59 -0.14 -5.68
C SER A 139 7.09 -1.52 -6.13
N TYR A 140 7.31 -2.46 -5.21
CA TYR A 140 7.67 -3.84 -5.54
C TYR A 140 6.53 -4.55 -6.30
N PHE A 141 5.28 -4.37 -5.84
CA PHE A 141 4.12 -4.97 -6.49
C PHE A 141 3.83 -4.40 -7.89
N LYS A 142 4.15 -3.12 -8.13
CA LYS A 142 4.10 -2.54 -9.48
C LYS A 142 5.03 -3.25 -10.45
N LYS A 143 6.22 -3.67 -9.99
CA LYS A 143 7.20 -4.42 -10.81
C LYS A 143 6.82 -5.89 -11.02
N HIS A 144 6.04 -6.47 -10.10
CA HIS A 144 5.66 -7.89 -10.13
C HIS A 144 4.13 -8.09 -10.04
N PRO A 145 3.36 -7.68 -11.07
CA PRO A 145 1.90 -7.62 -11.00
C PRO A 145 1.25 -9.00 -10.80
N LYS A 146 1.79 -10.07 -11.40
CA LYS A 146 1.23 -11.42 -11.24
C LYS A 146 1.31 -11.90 -9.78
N GLN A 147 2.44 -11.68 -9.13
CA GLN A 147 2.65 -12.03 -7.72
C GLN A 147 1.82 -11.13 -6.79
N ALA A 148 1.70 -9.84 -7.13
CA ALA A 148 0.87 -8.89 -6.42
C ALA A 148 -0.62 -9.27 -6.46
N ILE A 149 -1.13 -9.72 -7.61
CA ILE A 149 -2.52 -10.16 -7.76
C ILE A 149 -2.81 -11.39 -6.91
N LEU A 150 -1.94 -12.41 -6.95
CA LEU A 150 -2.12 -13.63 -6.14
C LEU A 150 -2.13 -13.31 -4.64
N ARG A 151 -1.13 -12.56 -4.16
CA ARG A 151 -1.06 -12.14 -2.76
C ARG A 151 -2.23 -11.26 -2.36
N GLY A 152 -2.61 -10.33 -3.24
CA GLY A 152 -3.79 -9.50 -3.07
C GLY A 152 -5.06 -10.31 -2.90
N ALA A 153 -5.27 -11.33 -3.75
CA ALA A 153 -6.41 -12.22 -3.65
C ALA A 153 -6.44 -12.99 -2.31
N LEU A 154 -5.29 -13.52 -1.87
CA LEU A 154 -5.17 -14.22 -0.59
C LEU A 154 -5.39 -13.27 0.61
N MET A 155 -4.84 -12.04 0.57
CA MET A 155 -5.09 -11.02 1.59
C MET A 155 -6.57 -10.62 1.63
N MET A 156 -7.23 -10.47 0.48
CA MET A 156 -8.67 -10.17 0.42
C MET A 156 -9.51 -11.31 1.00
N LEU A 157 -9.15 -12.57 0.72
CA LEU A 157 -9.79 -13.74 1.33
C LEU A 157 -9.62 -13.74 2.86
N PHE A 158 -8.38 -13.54 3.33
CA PHE A 158 -8.07 -13.42 4.75
C PHE A 158 -8.89 -12.31 5.42
N MET A 159 -8.97 -11.13 4.79
CA MET A 159 -9.75 -10.00 5.30
C MET A 159 -11.25 -10.27 5.32
N GLY A 160 -11.79 -10.96 4.32
CA GLY A 160 -13.20 -11.37 4.31
C GLY A 160 -13.53 -12.30 5.48
N LEU A 161 -12.66 -13.29 5.74
CA LEU A 161 -12.80 -14.19 6.88
C LEU A 161 -12.66 -13.45 8.21
N LEU A 162 -11.68 -12.55 8.33
CA LEU A 162 -11.46 -11.73 9.52
C LEU A 162 -12.65 -10.79 9.80
N ALA A 163 -13.19 -10.13 8.79
CA ALA A 163 -14.35 -9.25 8.94
C ALA A 163 -15.58 -10.04 9.41
N ALA A 164 -15.79 -11.25 8.88
CA ALA A 164 -16.83 -12.15 9.36
C ALA A 164 -16.58 -12.57 10.82
N THR A 165 -15.34 -12.88 11.19
CA THR A 165 -14.95 -13.27 12.56
C THR A 165 -15.23 -12.13 13.54
N LEU A 166 -14.76 -10.92 13.25
CA LEU A 166 -14.98 -9.75 14.09
C LEU A 166 -16.47 -9.42 14.21
N THR A 167 -17.25 -9.60 13.14
CA THR A 167 -18.71 -9.43 13.17
C THR A 167 -19.36 -10.44 14.11
N LEU A 168 -18.94 -11.70 14.06
CA LEU A 168 -19.43 -12.79 14.91
C LEU A 168 -19.04 -12.62 16.38
N GLU A 169 -17.79 -12.28 16.66
CA GLU A 169 -17.28 -11.92 17.98
C GLU A 169 -18.13 -10.80 18.58
N PHE A 170 -18.42 -9.78 17.76
CA PHE A 170 -19.19 -8.63 18.19
C PHE A 170 -20.66 -9.00 18.51
N ILE A 171 -21.31 -9.82 17.68
CA ILE A 171 -22.68 -10.33 17.94
C ILE A 171 -22.73 -11.12 19.25
N THR A 172 -21.64 -11.79 19.62
CA THR A 172 -21.56 -12.64 20.81
C THR A 172 -20.90 -11.96 22.01
N LEU A 173 -20.63 -10.64 21.92
CA LEU A 173 -19.93 -9.88 22.97
C LEU A 173 -20.69 -9.86 24.31
N SER A 174 -22.02 -9.89 24.25
CA SER A 174 -22.88 -9.86 25.45
C SER A 174 -23.05 -11.20 26.14
N GLU A 175 -22.62 -12.30 25.51
CA GLU A 175 -22.77 -13.65 26.03
C GLU A 175 -21.62 -14.01 27.00
N PRO A 176 -21.89 -14.83 28.02
CA PRO A 176 -20.86 -15.31 28.94
C PRO A 176 -19.85 -16.20 28.20
N ARG A 177 -18.55 -15.98 28.47
CA ARG A 177 -17.43 -16.44 27.64
C ARG A 177 -17.08 -17.94 27.76
N ASP A 178 -17.56 -18.57 28.82
CA ASP A 178 -17.40 -20.00 29.14
C ASP A 178 -18.34 -20.90 28.32
N ARG A 179 -19.35 -20.32 27.66
CA ARG A 179 -20.25 -21.05 26.78
C ARG A 179 -19.59 -21.36 25.44
N LEU A 180 -20.04 -22.45 24.82
CA LEU A 180 -19.70 -22.77 23.44
C LEU A 180 -20.13 -21.65 22.50
N PHE A 181 -19.26 -21.29 21.54
CA PHE A 181 -19.51 -20.22 20.59
C PHE A 181 -20.86 -20.37 19.87
N ILE A 182 -21.15 -21.56 19.36
CA ILE A 182 -22.39 -21.83 18.61
C ILE A 182 -23.66 -21.64 19.48
N CYS A 183 -23.57 -21.92 20.78
CA CYS A 183 -24.68 -21.74 21.70
C CYS A 183 -24.94 -20.26 21.98
N GLY A 184 -23.89 -19.45 22.12
CA GLY A 184 -24.01 -18.00 22.21
C GLY A 184 -24.62 -17.37 20.95
N LEU A 185 -24.32 -17.96 19.78
CA LEU A 185 -24.89 -17.49 18.52
C LEU A 185 -26.38 -17.88 18.36
N HIS A 186 -26.77 -19.13 18.63
CA HIS A 186 -28.13 -19.61 18.36
C HIS A 186 -29.14 -19.25 19.47
N ASN A 187 -28.73 -19.36 20.73
CA ASN A 187 -29.60 -19.17 21.90
C ASN A 187 -29.02 -18.07 22.81
N PRO A 188 -29.09 -16.80 22.38
CA PRO A 188 -28.58 -15.68 23.16
C PRO A 188 -29.36 -15.57 24.47
N THR A 189 -28.65 -15.47 25.57
CA THR A 189 -29.22 -15.31 26.92
C THR A 189 -29.62 -13.88 27.21
N ARG A 190 -28.95 -12.91 26.58
CA ARG A 190 -29.28 -11.49 26.69
C ARG A 190 -29.94 -11.02 25.39
N PRO A 191 -30.95 -10.13 25.45
CA PRO A 191 -31.51 -9.55 24.24
C PRO A 191 -30.38 -8.87 23.47
N ARG A 192 -30.21 -9.26 22.19
CA ARG A 192 -29.22 -8.64 21.31
C ARG A 192 -29.58 -7.15 21.24
N LEU A 193 -28.80 -6.31 21.93
CA LEU A 193 -29.07 -4.88 21.99
C LEU A 193 -29.06 -4.34 20.54
N ALA A 194 -30.16 -3.74 20.07
CA ALA A 194 -30.30 -3.26 18.69
C ALA A 194 -29.18 -2.27 18.28
N LEU A 195 -28.51 -1.66 19.25
CA LEU A 195 -27.37 -0.76 19.08
C LEU A 195 -26.07 -1.47 18.65
N LEU A 196 -25.97 -2.80 18.75
CA LEU A 196 -24.76 -3.55 18.40
C LEU A 196 -24.60 -3.78 16.88
N VAL A 197 -25.68 -3.98 16.11
CA VAL A 197 -25.60 -4.22 14.65
C VAL A 197 -24.88 -3.11 13.85
N PRO A 198 -25.13 -1.80 14.08
CA PRO A 198 -24.41 -0.75 13.35
C PRO A 198 -22.91 -0.69 13.71
N ARG A 199 -22.51 -1.21 14.87
CA ARG A 199 -21.13 -1.16 15.35
C ARG A 199 -20.23 -2.23 14.71
N SER A 200 -20.70 -3.46 14.58
CA SER A 200 -19.99 -4.50 13.81
C SER A 200 -19.87 -4.14 12.34
N PHE A 201 -20.95 -3.57 11.77
CA PHE A 201 -20.93 -3.06 10.40
C PHE A 201 -19.87 -1.95 10.22
N GLY A 202 -19.76 -1.02 11.17
CA GLY A 202 -18.76 0.05 11.12
C GLY A 202 -17.32 -0.46 11.05
N VAL A 203 -16.96 -1.46 11.89
CA VAL A 203 -15.61 -2.03 11.91
C VAL A 203 -15.31 -2.80 10.62
N ALA A 204 -16.26 -3.62 10.14
CA ALA A 204 -16.10 -4.35 8.90
C ALA A 204 -15.95 -3.40 7.70
N VAL A 205 -16.78 -2.36 7.61
CA VAL A 205 -16.70 -1.33 6.57
C VAL A 205 -15.38 -0.57 6.63
N LEU A 206 -14.90 -0.20 7.83
CA LEU A 206 -13.63 0.49 7.99
C LEU A 206 -12.46 -0.39 7.54
N LEU A 207 -12.44 -1.68 7.91
CA LEU A 207 -11.41 -2.61 7.46
C LEU A 207 -11.44 -2.80 5.94
N ILE A 208 -12.62 -2.98 5.37
CA ILE A 208 -12.79 -3.07 3.91
C ILE A 208 -12.27 -1.78 3.25
N PHE A 209 -12.61 -0.61 3.79
CA PHE A 209 -12.19 0.68 3.24
C PHE A 209 -10.67 0.87 3.30
N VAL A 210 -10.04 0.59 4.44
CA VAL A 210 -8.58 0.70 4.63
C VAL A 210 -7.84 -0.22 3.67
N TYR A 211 -8.26 -1.48 3.57
CA TYR A 211 -7.63 -2.46 2.67
C TYR A 211 -7.91 -2.16 1.21
N TRP A 212 -9.12 -1.73 0.88
CA TRP A 212 -9.47 -1.32 -0.47
C TRP A 212 -8.60 -0.13 -0.91
N ASN A 213 -8.40 0.87 -0.06
CA ASN A 213 -7.52 1.99 -0.36
C ASN A 213 -6.07 1.55 -0.52
N ALA A 214 -5.56 0.70 0.39
CA ALA A 214 -4.21 0.17 0.30
C ALA A 214 -3.99 -0.65 -0.99
N PHE A 215 -4.95 -1.50 -1.36
CA PHE A 215 -4.89 -2.31 -2.57
C PHE A 215 -5.03 -1.47 -3.84
N ARG A 216 -5.93 -0.48 -3.83
CA ARG A 216 -6.12 0.44 -4.94
C ARG A 216 -4.89 1.30 -5.18
N SER A 217 -4.19 1.71 -4.13
CA SER A 217 -2.92 2.45 -4.23
C SER A 217 -1.84 1.67 -5.00
N ILE A 218 -1.89 0.34 -5.02
CA ILE A 218 -0.99 -0.49 -5.83
C ILE A 218 -1.33 -0.39 -7.33
N LYS A 219 -2.63 -0.36 -7.67
CA LYS A 219 -3.12 -0.41 -9.06
C LYS A 219 -3.16 0.97 -9.74
N LEU A 220 -3.22 2.07 -8.99
CA LEU A 220 -3.30 3.41 -9.57
C LEU A 220 -1.91 3.94 -9.97
N ASP A 221 -1.79 4.40 -11.21
CA ASP A 221 -0.66 5.21 -11.66
C ASP A 221 -0.65 6.57 -10.98
N VAL A 222 0.56 7.04 -10.68
CA VAL A 222 0.87 8.24 -9.87
C VAL A 222 0.20 9.51 -10.43
N SER A 223 -0.12 9.55 -11.73
CA SER A 223 -0.75 10.71 -12.38
C SER A 223 -2.23 10.92 -12.02
N LEU A 224 -2.92 9.90 -11.49
CA LEU A 224 -4.36 9.97 -11.22
C LEU A 224 -4.69 10.17 -9.72
N SER A 225 -3.68 10.26 -8.85
CA SER A 225 -3.85 10.13 -7.39
C SER A 225 -4.55 11.31 -6.71
N TYR A 226 -4.56 12.50 -7.31
CA TYR A 226 -4.98 13.73 -6.61
C TYR A 226 -6.51 13.99 -6.61
N SER A 227 -7.28 13.35 -7.48
CA SER A 227 -8.71 13.66 -7.68
C SER A 227 -9.66 12.50 -7.38
N VAL A 228 -9.14 11.27 -7.25
CA VAL A 228 -9.93 10.04 -7.46
C VAL A 228 -10.14 9.21 -6.18
N GLU A 229 -9.57 9.61 -5.03
CA GLU A 229 -9.56 8.80 -3.80
C GLU A 229 -10.98 8.41 -3.34
N ASN A 230 -11.94 9.34 -3.32
CA ASN A 230 -13.36 9.04 -3.02
C ASN A 230 -14.26 8.79 -4.25
N ARG A 231 -13.75 8.98 -5.48
CA ARG A 231 -14.59 9.06 -6.68
C ARG A 231 -14.68 7.79 -7.53
N ALA A 232 -13.73 6.85 -7.44
CA ALA A 232 -13.80 5.65 -8.29
C ALA A 232 -14.96 4.72 -7.93
N LEU A 233 -15.35 4.61 -6.66
CA LEU A 233 -16.56 3.87 -6.29
C LEU A 233 -17.79 4.53 -6.90
N ASN A 234 -17.86 5.87 -6.84
CA ASN A 234 -18.90 6.63 -7.53
C ASN A 234 -18.85 6.42 -9.04
N ASP A 235 -17.67 6.38 -9.66
CA ASP A 235 -17.52 6.15 -11.10
C ASP A 235 -17.97 4.75 -11.51
N ILE A 236 -17.69 3.72 -10.70
CA ILE A 236 -18.16 2.35 -10.93
C ILE A 236 -19.68 2.29 -10.83
N VAL A 237 -20.25 2.86 -9.77
CA VAL A 237 -21.70 2.91 -9.57
C VAL A 237 -22.39 3.69 -10.69
N LEU A 238 -21.81 4.83 -11.10
CA LEU A 238 -22.32 5.62 -12.23
C LEU A 238 -22.21 4.85 -13.55
N ARG A 239 -21.10 4.15 -13.82
CA ARG A 239 -21.00 3.28 -15.02
C ARG A 239 -22.05 2.18 -15.02
N TRP A 240 -22.36 1.63 -13.85
CA TRP A 240 -23.39 0.62 -13.72
C TRP A 240 -24.79 1.21 -13.97
N ILE A 241 -25.12 2.35 -13.35
CA ILE A 241 -26.39 3.08 -13.54
C ILE A 241 -26.57 3.53 -15.01
N TYR A 242 -25.50 4.00 -15.66
CA TYR A 242 -25.50 4.54 -17.01
C TYR A 242 -24.86 3.57 -18.02
N SER A 243 -25.08 2.27 -17.87
CA SER A 243 -24.46 1.21 -18.68
C SER A 243 -24.88 1.20 -20.17
N GLY A 244 -25.98 1.87 -20.54
CA GLY A 244 -26.40 2.00 -21.93
C GLY A 244 -25.44 2.84 -22.78
N HIS A 245 -25.32 2.53 -24.07
CA HIS A 245 -24.36 3.18 -24.99
C HIS A 245 -24.45 4.73 -24.96
N GLN A 246 -25.67 5.26 -25.01
CA GLN A 246 -25.92 6.71 -24.97
C GLN A 246 -25.67 7.31 -23.58
N GLY A 247 -25.83 6.51 -22.52
CA GLY A 247 -25.52 6.87 -21.14
C GLY A 247 -24.02 6.93 -20.86
N GLN A 248 -23.22 6.06 -21.47
CA GLN A 248 -21.76 6.12 -21.39
C GLN A 248 -21.21 7.41 -22.02
N ALA A 249 -21.75 7.84 -23.16
CA ALA A 249 -21.38 9.11 -23.78
C ALA A 249 -21.76 10.32 -22.91
N ASP A 250 -22.92 10.29 -22.24
CA ASP A 250 -23.31 11.33 -21.27
C ASP A 250 -22.38 11.37 -20.07
N LEU A 251 -22.00 10.20 -19.56
CA LEU A 251 -21.13 10.05 -18.42
C LEU A 251 -19.71 10.55 -18.73
N GLN A 252 -19.17 10.22 -19.91
CA GLN A 252 -17.87 10.71 -20.38
C GLN A 252 -17.85 12.23 -20.50
N ASN A 253 -18.86 12.82 -21.17
CA ASN A 253 -19.02 14.27 -21.28
C ASN A 253 -19.14 14.95 -19.91
N TYR A 254 -19.82 14.32 -18.96
CA TYR A 254 -19.91 14.81 -17.59
C TYR A 254 -18.53 14.82 -16.91
N PHE A 255 -17.75 13.75 -17.03
CA PHE A 255 -16.42 13.67 -16.45
C PHE A 255 -15.45 14.70 -17.03
N GLU A 256 -15.46 14.90 -18.35
CA GLU A 256 -14.66 15.93 -19.02
C GLU A 256 -15.03 17.33 -18.51
N ARG A 257 -16.33 17.70 -18.53
CA ARG A 257 -16.79 18.99 -18.01
C ARG A 257 -16.47 19.19 -16.53
N ARG A 258 -16.54 18.13 -15.72
CA ARG A 258 -16.19 18.18 -14.29
C ARG A 258 -14.69 18.42 -14.12
N GLY A 259 -13.86 17.76 -14.92
CA GLY A 259 -12.40 17.99 -14.98
C GLY A 259 -12.08 19.44 -15.30
N ASP A 260 -12.67 19.98 -16.37
CA ASP A 260 -12.47 21.38 -16.78
C ASP A 260 -12.93 22.38 -15.72
N LYS A 261 -14.02 22.06 -15.01
CA LYS A 261 -14.51 22.91 -13.90
C LYS A 261 -13.50 22.91 -12.75
N ILE A 262 -13.02 21.75 -12.34
CA ILE A 262 -12.00 21.63 -11.28
C ILE A 262 -10.74 22.39 -11.67
N GLN A 263 -10.26 22.22 -12.90
CA GLN A 263 -9.07 22.93 -13.39
C GLN A 263 -9.27 24.45 -13.38
N ARG A 264 -10.44 24.95 -13.80
CA ARG A 264 -10.75 26.38 -13.73
C ARG A 264 -10.84 26.90 -12.30
N ASP A 265 -11.47 26.16 -11.40
CA ASP A 265 -11.59 26.54 -9.99
C ASP A 265 -10.22 26.52 -9.28
N ASN A 266 -9.36 25.56 -9.63
CA ASN A 266 -7.96 25.50 -9.20
C ASN A 266 -7.17 26.71 -9.68
N ARG A 267 -7.28 27.06 -10.97
CA ARG A 267 -6.60 28.24 -11.53
C ARG A 267 -7.05 29.53 -10.84
N LYS A 268 -8.35 29.70 -10.59
CA LYS A 268 -8.88 30.84 -9.83
C LYS A 268 -8.37 30.86 -8.39
N SER A 269 -8.27 29.69 -7.76
CA SER A 269 -7.76 29.56 -6.40
C SER A 269 -6.28 29.92 -6.31
N ALA A 270 -5.48 29.48 -7.28
CA ALA A 270 -4.06 29.83 -7.41
C ALA A 270 -3.87 31.34 -7.58
N THR A 271 -4.64 32.00 -8.47
CA THR A 271 -4.54 33.45 -8.64
C THR A 271 -4.95 34.21 -7.37
N ILE A 272 -5.96 33.73 -6.63
CA ILE A 272 -6.36 34.31 -5.34
C ILE A 272 -5.24 34.16 -4.29
N LEU A 273 -4.57 33.00 -4.23
CA LEU A 273 -3.44 32.76 -3.33
C LEU A 273 -2.24 33.66 -3.64
N GLU A 274 -1.98 33.90 -4.93
CA GLU A 274 -0.91 34.77 -5.40
C GLU A 274 -1.16 36.24 -5.07
N HIS A 275 -2.41 36.72 -5.17
CA HIS A 275 -2.80 38.11 -4.90
C HIS A 275 -3.03 38.42 -3.41
N GLN A 276 -2.29 37.78 -2.51
CA GLN A 276 -2.38 37.99 -1.06
C GLN A 276 -3.81 37.84 -0.49
N ALA A 277 -4.40 36.65 -0.64
CA ALA A 277 -5.66 36.34 0.01
C ALA A 277 -5.59 36.54 1.55
N LYS A 278 -6.68 37.06 2.12
CA LYS A 278 -6.89 37.05 3.58
C LYS A 278 -6.62 35.65 4.14
N PHE A 279 -5.94 35.56 5.28
CA PHE A 279 -5.51 34.30 5.90
C PHE A 279 -6.60 33.22 5.92
N TRP A 280 -7.81 33.54 6.39
CA TRP A 280 -8.94 32.59 6.45
C TRP A 280 -9.40 32.10 5.08
N LYS A 281 -9.35 32.96 4.06
CA LYS A 281 -9.69 32.60 2.68
C LYS A 281 -8.61 31.68 2.10
N ALA A 282 -7.34 32.02 2.30
CA ALA A 282 -6.22 31.14 1.94
C ALA A 282 -6.33 29.77 2.62
N LEU A 283 -6.63 29.74 3.92
CA LEU A 283 -6.80 28.51 4.68
C LEU A 283 -7.93 27.64 4.11
N SER A 284 -9.10 28.21 3.81
CA SER A 284 -10.23 27.46 3.24
C SER A 284 -9.95 26.86 1.86
N ILE A 285 -9.07 27.50 1.08
CA ILE A 285 -8.63 27.02 -0.24
C ILE A 285 -7.60 25.90 -0.09
N VAL A 286 -6.70 26.01 0.88
CA VAL A 286 -5.56 25.09 1.07
C VAL A 286 -5.92 23.83 1.86
N VAL A 287 -6.89 23.90 2.77
CA VAL A 287 -7.26 22.75 3.63
C VAL A 287 -7.70 21.52 2.81
N PRO A 288 -8.65 21.60 1.86
CA PRO A 288 -9.09 20.42 1.10
C PRO A 288 -7.97 19.69 0.35
N PRO A 289 -7.09 20.37 -0.43
CA PRO A 289 -6.01 19.68 -1.13
C PRO A 289 -4.94 19.12 -0.18
N VAL A 290 -4.60 19.84 0.90
CA VAL A 290 -3.66 19.32 1.91
C VAL A 290 -4.24 18.11 2.63
N ALA A 291 -5.53 18.13 2.97
CA ALA A 291 -6.21 16.98 3.58
C ALA A 291 -6.19 15.77 2.63
N GLY A 292 -6.48 15.97 1.34
CA GLY A 292 -6.38 14.92 0.32
C GLY A 292 -4.98 14.32 0.23
N GLU A 293 -3.93 15.15 0.12
CA GLU A 293 -2.55 14.63 0.12
C GLU A 293 -2.19 13.93 1.43
N MET A 294 -2.66 14.43 2.57
CA MET A 294 -2.44 13.82 3.88
C MET A 294 -3.10 12.44 3.98
N PHE A 295 -4.34 12.26 3.53
CA PHE A 295 -5.02 10.96 3.61
C PHE A 295 -4.33 9.89 2.75
N GLY A 296 -3.89 10.26 1.54
CA GLY A 296 -3.10 9.39 0.66
C GLY A 296 -1.61 9.30 0.99
N SER A 297 -1.15 9.98 2.04
CA SER A 297 0.27 10.06 2.41
C SER A 297 0.79 8.76 3.04
N VAL A 298 2.08 8.48 2.86
CA VAL A 298 2.72 7.31 3.48
C VAL A 298 2.74 7.45 5.00
N LEU A 299 2.88 8.66 5.53
CA LEU A 299 2.82 8.91 6.97
C LEU A 299 1.45 8.61 7.56
N SER A 300 0.37 8.97 6.87
CA SER A 300 -1.00 8.65 7.29
C SER A 300 -1.23 7.14 7.30
N GLU A 301 -0.81 6.44 6.24
CA GLU A 301 -0.91 4.97 6.21
C GLU A 301 -0.09 4.31 7.33
N LEU A 302 1.11 4.82 7.62
CA LEU A 302 1.94 4.33 8.72
C LEU A 302 1.25 4.55 10.06
N LEU A 303 0.67 5.74 10.26
CA LEU A 303 -0.04 6.09 11.48
C LEU A 303 -1.26 5.20 11.69
N ILE A 304 -2.05 4.94 10.63
CA ILE A 304 -3.18 4.00 10.68
C ILE A 304 -2.69 2.60 11.07
N ALA A 305 -1.56 2.14 10.51
CA ALA A 305 -0.99 0.83 10.85
C ALA A 305 -0.55 0.74 12.32
N ILE A 306 0.11 1.78 12.84
CA ILE A 306 0.50 1.87 14.26
C ILE A 306 -0.74 1.86 15.15
N CYS A 307 -1.76 2.66 14.82
CA CYS A 307 -2.99 2.72 15.60
C CYS A 307 -3.74 1.39 15.60
N SER A 308 -3.85 0.74 14.44
CA SER A 308 -4.43 -0.61 14.31
C SER A 308 -3.71 -1.61 15.21
N PHE A 309 -2.37 -1.60 15.21
CA PHE A 309 -1.58 -2.46 16.08
C PHE A 309 -1.82 -2.14 17.57
N CYS A 310 -1.82 -0.87 17.97
CA CYS A 310 -2.09 -0.47 19.35
C CYS A 310 -3.48 -0.91 19.83
N VAL A 311 -4.51 -0.74 18.99
CA VAL A 311 -5.87 -1.21 19.29
C VAL A 311 -5.89 -2.73 19.44
N ALA A 312 -5.24 -3.47 18.53
CA ALA A 312 -5.18 -4.93 18.58
C ALA A 312 -4.48 -5.46 19.84
N ILE A 313 -3.39 -4.81 20.27
CA ILE A 313 -2.70 -5.14 21.52
C ILE A 313 -3.57 -4.81 22.73
N TYR A 314 -4.20 -3.64 22.74
CA TYR A 314 -5.08 -3.23 23.83
C TYR A 314 -6.24 -4.22 24.02
N THR A 315 -6.95 -4.57 22.94
CA THR A 315 -8.07 -5.52 22.99
C THR A 315 -7.60 -6.91 23.42
N LEU A 316 -6.46 -7.38 22.91
CA LEU A 316 -5.87 -8.65 23.33
C LEU A 316 -5.51 -8.67 24.83
N VAL A 317 -4.87 -7.62 25.35
CA VAL A 317 -4.50 -7.50 26.77
C VAL A 317 -5.75 -7.44 27.65
N VAL A 318 -6.77 -6.69 27.24
CA VAL A 318 -8.08 -6.68 27.93
C VAL A 318 -8.70 -8.07 27.93
N GLY A 319 -8.61 -8.79 26.80
CA GLY A 319 -9.00 -10.19 26.67
C GLY A 319 -8.35 -11.13 27.67
N LEU A 320 -7.02 -11.05 27.76
CA LEU A 320 -6.21 -11.98 28.54
C LEU A 320 -6.29 -11.74 30.05
N PHE A 321 -6.20 -10.48 30.49
CA PHE A 321 -5.97 -10.17 31.91
C PHE A 321 -7.22 -9.72 32.66
N TYR A 322 -8.17 -9.07 32.00
CA TYR A 322 -9.32 -8.48 32.67
C TYR A 322 -10.54 -9.40 32.72
N GLN A 323 -10.46 -10.60 32.13
CA GLN A 323 -11.58 -11.52 32.02
C GLN A 323 -11.60 -12.64 33.08
N GLY A 324 -10.68 -12.61 34.06
CA GLY A 324 -10.70 -13.52 35.21
C GLY A 324 -10.51 -15.00 34.87
N VAL A 325 -9.92 -15.30 33.71
CA VAL A 325 -9.66 -16.68 33.26
C VAL A 325 -8.32 -17.15 33.83
N ASP A 326 -8.27 -18.41 34.28
CA ASP A 326 -7.06 -19.01 34.85
C ASP A 326 -5.95 -19.10 33.78
N THR A 327 -4.90 -18.29 33.90
CA THR A 327 -3.80 -18.24 32.92
C THR A 327 -2.86 -19.44 33.01
N GLN A 328 -3.02 -20.32 34.01
CA GLN A 328 -2.11 -21.43 34.23
C GLN A 328 -2.15 -22.47 33.09
N GLU A 329 -3.33 -22.74 32.53
CA GLU A 329 -3.48 -23.64 31.37
C GLU A 329 -2.87 -23.05 30.09
N LEU A 330 -2.83 -21.72 29.97
CA LEU A 330 -2.25 -21.00 28.83
C LEU A 330 -0.72 -21.17 28.69
N LEU A 331 -0.05 -21.54 29.79
CA LEU A 331 1.40 -21.76 29.88
C LEU A 331 1.81 -23.22 29.62
N THR A 332 0.85 -24.12 29.40
CA THR A 332 1.16 -25.54 29.13
C THR A 332 1.80 -25.69 27.76
N ALA A 333 3.08 -26.09 27.71
CA ALA A 333 3.82 -26.21 26.47
C ALA A 333 3.26 -27.36 25.59
N SER A 334 2.44 -27.01 24.60
CA SER A 334 1.90 -27.92 23.61
C SER A 334 2.60 -27.78 22.26
N PHE A 335 2.46 -28.77 21.38
CA PHE A 335 3.01 -28.70 20.02
C PHE A 335 2.49 -27.46 19.26
N GLY A 336 1.21 -27.11 19.46
CA GLY A 336 0.59 -25.91 18.89
C GLY A 336 1.26 -24.60 19.29
N GLN A 337 1.93 -24.55 20.45
CA GLN A 337 2.66 -23.36 20.93
C GLN A 337 4.10 -23.29 20.44
N ILE A 338 4.77 -24.44 20.31
CA ILE A 338 6.18 -24.52 19.91
C ILE A 338 6.32 -24.22 18.42
N LEU A 339 5.42 -24.74 17.58
CA LEU A 339 5.50 -24.61 16.13
C LEU A 339 5.53 -23.13 15.65
N PRO A 340 4.62 -22.24 16.11
CA PRO A 340 4.65 -20.82 15.71
C PRO A 340 5.91 -20.07 16.20
N MET A 341 6.42 -20.43 17.38
CA MET A 341 7.67 -19.86 17.90
C MET A 341 8.89 -20.31 17.09
N LEU A 342 8.89 -21.56 16.61
CA LEU A 342 9.93 -22.07 15.71
C LEU A 342 9.85 -21.38 14.34
N LEU A 343 8.64 -21.13 13.82
CA LEU A 343 8.45 -20.37 12.58
C LEU A 343 8.99 -18.94 12.70
N LEU A 344 8.84 -18.30 13.87
CA LEU A 344 9.50 -17.01 14.15
C LEU A 344 11.03 -17.08 14.07
N ILE A 345 11.64 -18.18 14.51
CA ILE A 345 13.08 -18.38 14.37
C ILE A 345 13.45 -18.50 12.89
N VAL A 346 12.66 -19.23 12.10
CA VAL A 346 12.88 -19.34 10.64
C VAL A 346 12.80 -17.97 9.96
N ILE A 347 11.87 -17.10 10.38
CA ILE A 347 11.80 -15.70 9.94
C ILE A 347 13.11 -14.97 10.24
N ALA A 348 13.58 -15.05 11.48
CA ALA A 348 14.81 -14.37 11.90
C ALA A 348 16.02 -14.84 11.11
N LEU A 349 16.13 -16.16 10.86
CA LEU A 349 17.18 -16.75 10.04
C LEU A 349 17.11 -16.29 8.58
N THR A 350 15.90 -16.26 8.00
CA THR A 350 15.68 -15.75 6.63
C THR A 350 16.06 -14.27 6.52
N ALA A 351 15.75 -13.47 7.55
CA ALA A 351 16.12 -12.06 7.63
C ALA A 351 17.64 -11.87 7.69
N MET A 352 18.32 -12.68 8.51
CA MET A 352 19.77 -12.67 8.64
C MET A 352 20.45 -13.07 7.33
N GLU A 353 19.95 -14.07 6.63
CA GLU A 353 20.49 -14.50 5.33
C GLU A 353 20.40 -13.37 4.29
N VAL A 354 19.24 -12.71 4.19
CA VAL A 354 19.05 -11.57 3.29
C VAL A 354 19.96 -10.38 3.64
N GLY A 355 20.19 -10.12 4.94
CA GLY A 355 21.12 -9.10 5.39
C GLY A 355 22.58 -9.44 5.08
N THR A 356 22.94 -10.72 5.23
CA THR A 356 24.30 -11.24 5.05
C THR A 356 24.70 -11.26 3.57
N VAL A 357 23.81 -11.69 2.67
CA VAL A 357 24.03 -11.71 1.22
C VAL A 357 24.33 -10.30 0.67
N LYS A 358 23.75 -9.25 1.26
CA LYS A 358 24.00 -7.87 0.85
C LYS A 358 25.36 -7.35 1.27
N ASN A 359 25.78 -7.69 2.49
CA ASN A 359 27.11 -7.33 2.95
C ASN A 359 28.16 -7.99 2.06
N PHE A 360 27.96 -9.26 1.67
CA PHE A 360 28.86 -9.94 0.74
C PHE A 360 28.90 -9.27 -0.65
N ARG A 361 27.74 -8.93 -1.24
CA ARG A 361 27.70 -8.27 -2.55
C ARG A 361 28.29 -6.85 -2.53
N GLY A 362 28.11 -6.12 -1.43
CA GLY A 362 28.74 -4.80 -1.23
C GLY A 362 30.26 -4.90 -1.13
N ILE A 363 30.76 -5.89 -0.39
CA ILE A 363 32.19 -6.18 -0.27
C ILE A 363 32.79 -6.60 -1.61
N GLU A 364 32.08 -7.39 -2.41
CA GLU A 364 32.54 -7.82 -3.74
C GLU A 364 32.65 -6.64 -4.73
N ILE A 365 31.67 -5.74 -4.76
CA ILE A 365 31.72 -4.53 -5.58
C ILE A 365 32.83 -3.58 -5.12
N GLU A 366 33.02 -3.40 -3.81
CA GLU A 366 34.12 -2.57 -3.30
C GLU A 366 35.48 -3.18 -3.63
N LYS A 367 35.60 -4.51 -3.60
CA LYS A 367 36.81 -5.24 -3.96
C LYS A 367 37.11 -5.16 -5.46
N GLU A 368 36.11 -5.24 -6.33
CA GLU A 368 36.22 -5.02 -7.78
C GLU A 368 36.67 -3.58 -8.10
N ILE A 369 36.06 -2.58 -7.47
CA ILE A 369 36.43 -1.16 -7.66
C ILE A 369 37.88 -0.90 -7.20
N LYS A 370 38.31 -1.51 -6.08
CA LYS A 370 39.71 -1.42 -5.60
C LYS A 370 40.70 -2.23 -6.44
N LYS A 371 40.24 -3.18 -7.26
CA LYS A 371 41.10 -3.99 -8.14
C LYS A 371 41.35 -3.33 -9.49
N HIS A 372 40.57 -2.30 -9.86
CA HIS A 372 40.78 -1.52 -11.10
C HIS A 372 40.95 0.00 -10.84
N PRO A 373 41.92 0.44 -10.01
CA PRO A 373 42.35 1.83 -10.05
C PRO A 373 43.33 1.98 -11.23
N ALA A 374 42.96 2.84 -12.19
CA ALA A 374 43.80 3.32 -13.29
C ALA A 374 44.06 2.38 -14.48
N SER A 375 43.21 2.51 -15.49
CA SER A 375 43.62 2.49 -16.90
C SER A 375 42.79 3.54 -17.64
N ILE A 376 43.00 4.81 -17.28
CA ILE A 376 42.58 5.94 -18.12
C ILE A 376 43.79 6.27 -18.97
N HIS A 377 43.77 5.81 -20.22
CA HIS A 377 44.69 6.23 -21.26
C HIS A 377 44.63 7.76 -21.42
N ALA A 378 45.74 8.43 -21.16
CA ALA A 378 45.97 9.80 -21.63
C ALA A 378 46.43 9.74 -23.10
N PRO A 379 45.96 10.64 -23.99
CA PRO A 379 46.47 10.74 -25.35
C PRO A 379 47.87 11.39 -25.36
N PRO A 380 48.70 11.14 -26.39
CA PRO A 380 50.06 11.65 -26.44
C PRO A 380 50.05 13.16 -26.74
N VAL A 381 50.68 13.95 -25.87
CA VAL A 381 50.97 15.37 -26.10
C VAL A 381 52.43 15.49 -26.55
N LEU A 382 52.58 16.13 -27.70
CA LEU A 382 53.81 16.43 -28.42
C LEU A 382 54.72 17.41 -27.64
N GLU A 383 56.03 17.28 -27.85
CA GLU A 383 57.13 18.01 -27.23
C GLU A 383 57.09 19.56 -27.38
N GLY A 384 57.41 20.24 -26.27
CA GLY A 384 58.54 21.17 -26.14
C GLY A 384 58.53 22.52 -26.88
N SER A 385 58.37 23.62 -26.13
CA SER A 385 59.36 24.73 -26.07
C SER A 385 58.96 25.86 -25.10
N ALA A 386 59.88 26.09 -24.17
CA ALA A 386 60.38 27.35 -23.58
C ALA A 386 59.45 28.54 -23.21
N ALA A 387 59.64 28.94 -21.95
CA ALA A 387 59.88 30.31 -21.46
C ALA A 387 58.73 31.14 -20.85
N SER A 388 58.98 31.44 -19.56
CA SER A 388 58.89 32.77 -18.92
C SER A 388 57.55 33.27 -18.35
N SER A 389 57.57 33.34 -17.01
CA SER A 389 57.30 34.52 -16.18
C SER A 389 55.86 35.09 -16.03
N SER A 390 55.43 34.96 -14.78
CA SER A 390 54.83 36.00 -13.91
C SER A 390 53.40 36.52 -14.12
N ARG A 391 52.67 36.44 -12.99
CA ARG A 391 51.76 37.44 -12.41
C ARG A 391 50.39 37.72 -13.09
N ALA A 392 49.37 37.30 -12.35
CA ALA A 392 48.40 38.17 -11.65
C ALA A 392 47.29 38.90 -12.43
N ILE A 393 46.07 38.67 -11.93
CA ILE A 393 44.97 39.64 -11.68
C ILE A 393 44.05 40.03 -12.85
N SER A 394 42.75 40.17 -12.47
CA SER A 394 41.65 40.92 -13.10
C SER A 394 40.73 40.09 -14.02
N GLN A 395 39.45 39.85 -13.64
CA GLN A 395 38.28 40.73 -13.90
C GLN A 395 38.30 41.23 -15.35
N GLY A 396 37.28 41.06 -16.19
CA GLY A 396 35.85 40.80 -16.05
C GLY A 396 35.20 41.32 -17.34
N THR A 397 33.87 41.29 -17.43
CA THR A 397 33.06 42.06 -18.42
C THR A 397 32.96 41.37 -19.80
N GLN A 398 31.86 40.69 -20.15
CA GLN A 398 30.53 41.20 -20.53
C GLN A 398 30.50 41.88 -21.91
N ARG A 399 29.75 41.27 -22.86
CA ARG A 399 28.81 41.83 -23.87
C ARG A 399 28.71 40.85 -25.05
N ASN A 400 27.54 40.27 -25.30
CA ASN A 400 26.42 40.80 -26.09
C ASN A 400 26.79 41.18 -27.54
N LEU A 401 26.18 40.47 -28.50
CA LEU A 401 25.33 40.94 -29.62
C LEU A 401 25.22 39.76 -30.61
N THR A 402 24.04 39.12 -30.76
CA THR A 402 23.01 39.41 -31.77
C THR A 402 23.57 39.75 -33.15
N ASN A 403 23.28 38.93 -34.16
CA ASN A 403 22.45 39.32 -35.30
C ASN A 403 22.45 38.28 -36.45
N ILE A 404 21.23 38.06 -37.00
CA ILE A 404 20.86 38.07 -38.44
C ILE A 404 21.45 36.93 -39.32
N ALA A 405 20.79 36.34 -40.31
CA ALA A 405 19.40 36.15 -40.76
C ALA A 405 19.49 35.24 -42.02
N GLU A 406 18.36 34.67 -42.45
CA GLU A 406 18.03 34.21 -43.82
C GLU A 406 18.93 33.10 -44.45
N GLY A 407 18.44 32.14 -45.23
CA GLY A 407 17.16 31.84 -45.82
C GLY A 407 17.36 30.87 -47.00
N VAL A 408 16.36 30.00 -47.21
CA VAL A 408 16.00 29.30 -48.46
C VAL A 408 16.68 27.94 -48.81
N PRO A 409 15.88 26.88 -49.13
CA PRO A 409 16.32 25.53 -49.54
C PRO A 409 16.25 25.36 -51.08
N PRO A 410 16.58 24.19 -51.71
CA PRO A 410 15.56 23.13 -51.89
C PRO A 410 16.08 21.69 -52.22
N LYS A 411 15.10 20.76 -52.35
CA LYS A 411 14.98 19.62 -53.29
C LYS A 411 15.03 18.17 -52.78
N THR A 412 13.97 17.50 -53.22
CA THR A 412 13.44 16.14 -53.09
C THR A 412 14.11 15.13 -54.05
N TYR A 413 13.97 13.84 -53.72
CA TYR A 413 14.03 12.56 -54.50
C TYR A 413 14.86 11.56 -53.66
N GLY A 414 14.54 10.29 -53.43
CA GLY A 414 13.48 9.39 -53.88
C GLY A 414 13.98 7.95 -53.66
N ASN A 415 13.07 7.05 -53.28
CA ASN A 415 13.07 5.59 -53.47
C ASN A 415 13.97 4.67 -52.60
N SER A 416 13.28 3.93 -51.72
CA SER A 416 13.09 2.47 -51.71
C SER A 416 14.26 1.56 -52.11
N LEU A 417 14.68 0.67 -51.19
CA LEU A 417 14.91 -0.76 -51.46
C LEU A 417 15.20 -1.51 -50.15
N MET A 418 14.37 -2.53 -49.86
CA MET A 418 14.69 -3.61 -48.93
C MET A 418 15.79 -4.51 -49.50
N PRO A 419 16.43 -5.32 -48.63
CA PRO A 419 16.45 -6.74 -48.94
C PRO A 419 16.11 -7.65 -47.75
N MET A 420 15.27 -8.64 -48.03
CA MET A 420 15.25 -9.93 -47.34
C MET A 420 16.43 -10.78 -47.79
N ALA A 421 16.97 -11.58 -46.88
CA ALA A 421 17.57 -12.92 -47.06
C ALA A 421 18.41 -13.21 -45.80
N SER A 422 18.56 -14.41 -45.27
CA SER A 422 18.01 -15.74 -45.54
C SER A 422 18.64 -16.62 -44.44
N ALA A 423 17.83 -17.46 -43.81
CA ALA A 423 18.31 -18.47 -42.88
C ALA A 423 19.15 -19.53 -43.62
N SER A 424 20.25 -19.96 -43.02
CA SER A 424 20.95 -21.19 -43.41
C SER A 424 21.22 -22.03 -42.16
N TYR A 425 20.60 -23.20 -42.17
CA TYR A 425 20.80 -24.32 -41.26
C TYR A 425 22.17 -24.96 -41.53
N SER A 426 22.92 -25.27 -40.48
CA SER A 426 23.87 -26.38 -40.51
C SER A 426 23.90 -27.06 -39.15
N GLN A 427 23.83 -28.38 -39.20
CA GLN A 427 23.91 -29.37 -38.14
C GLN A 427 24.68 -30.56 -38.76
N PRO A 428 25.09 -31.56 -37.98
CA PRO A 428 26.21 -31.61 -37.04
C PRO A 428 27.33 -32.52 -37.55
N ASP A 429 28.53 -32.44 -36.98
CA ASP A 429 29.50 -33.52 -37.05
C ASP A 429 29.88 -34.02 -35.64
N LEU A 430 29.72 -35.33 -35.50
CA LEU A 430 30.17 -36.19 -34.41
C LEU A 430 31.65 -36.53 -34.61
N SER A 431 32.44 -36.52 -33.53
CA SER A 431 33.67 -37.31 -33.44
C SER A 431 34.03 -37.57 -31.99
N ASP A 432 34.34 -38.84 -31.73
CA ASP A 432 34.61 -39.51 -30.47
C ASP A 432 35.88 -39.04 -29.75
N ASN A 433 35.89 -39.08 -28.41
CA ASN A 433 36.65 -40.12 -27.69
C ASN A 433 36.54 -40.02 -26.16
N ALA A 434 36.59 -41.21 -25.56
CA ALA A 434 36.30 -41.55 -24.19
C ALA A 434 37.30 -41.02 -23.15
N GLY A 435 36.78 -40.72 -21.95
CA GLY A 435 37.54 -40.50 -20.73
C GLY A 435 36.70 -40.86 -19.51
N PHE A 436 36.88 -42.08 -19.01
CA PHE A 436 36.25 -42.64 -17.81
C PHE A 436 36.69 -41.87 -16.55
N GLY A 437 35.73 -41.39 -15.75
CA GLY A 437 36.02 -40.74 -14.46
C GLY A 437 34.79 -40.42 -13.62
N SER A 438 34.56 -41.25 -12.59
CA SER A 438 33.74 -41.02 -11.38
C SER A 438 32.29 -40.51 -11.52
N ARG A 439 31.36 -41.46 -11.47
CA ARG A 439 30.05 -41.34 -10.80
C ARG A 439 30.23 -40.87 -9.36
N VAL A 440 29.81 -39.65 -9.02
CA VAL A 440 28.91 -39.26 -7.91
C VAL A 440 28.54 -37.79 -8.15
N ASP A 441 27.37 -37.53 -8.73
CA ASP A 441 26.58 -36.27 -8.58
C ASP A 441 25.54 -36.16 -9.70
N SER A 442 24.46 -36.93 -9.60
CA SER A 442 23.32 -36.77 -10.49
C SER A 442 21.99 -37.07 -9.78
N MET A 443 21.61 -36.22 -8.82
CA MET A 443 20.20 -36.23 -8.37
C MET A 443 19.63 -34.89 -7.88
N THR A 444 20.35 -33.78 -8.02
CA THR A 444 19.87 -32.44 -7.61
C THR A 444 19.66 -31.44 -8.77
N ARG A 445 19.74 -31.87 -10.04
CA ARG A 445 19.64 -30.99 -11.22
C ARG A 445 18.27 -30.98 -11.93
N TRP A 446 17.18 -31.33 -11.26
CA TRP A 446 15.83 -31.36 -11.85
C TRP A 446 14.83 -30.32 -11.31
N MET A 447 15.25 -29.38 -10.46
CA MET A 447 14.39 -28.29 -9.97
C MET A 447 14.92 -26.89 -10.30
N THR A 448 15.23 -26.64 -11.57
CA THR A 448 15.32 -25.26 -12.09
C THR A 448 14.25 -25.05 -13.14
N PRO A 449 13.24 -24.18 -12.91
CA PRO A 449 12.32 -23.82 -13.97
C PRO A 449 13.09 -23.07 -15.06
N ARG A 450 13.02 -23.62 -16.27
CA ARG A 450 13.57 -23.10 -17.51
C ARG A 450 13.06 -21.67 -17.72
N ARG A 451 13.89 -20.67 -17.40
CA ARG A 451 13.63 -19.26 -17.66
C ARG A 451 13.80 -19.04 -19.16
N THR A 452 12.71 -19.13 -19.92
CA THR A 452 12.67 -18.68 -21.30
C THR A 452 12.87 -17.17 -21.32
N ASN A 453 13.94 -16.73 -21.99
CA ASN A 453 14.22 -15.34 -22.26
C ASN A 453 13.12 -14.80 -23.19
N THR A 454 12.16 -14.06 -22.64
CA THR A 454 11.21 -13.22 -23.38
C THR A 454 11.56 -11.73 -23.20
N LEU A 455 12.85 -11.40 -23.20
CA LEU A 455 13.34 -10.05 -22.87
C LEU A 455 13.55 -9.16 -24.11
N GLU A 456 12.98 -9.50 -25.28
CA GLU A 456 13.17 -8.69 -26.51
C GLU A 456 11.88 -8.42 -27.31
N ILE A 457 10.68 -8.60 -26.74
CA ILE A 457 9.41 -8.34 -27.48
C ILE A 457 8.51 -7.27 -26.83
N GLU A 458 8.85 -6.69 -25.67
CA GLU A 458 8.05 -5.62 -25.03
C GLU A 458 8.67 -4.20 -25.10
N GLU A 459 9.71 -3.96 -25.90
CA GLU A 459 10.30 -2.61 -26.07
C GLU A 459 9.66 -1.76 -27.19
N GLY A 460 8.58 -2.23 -27.82
CA GLY A 460 8.01 -1.61 -29.02
C GLY A 460 6.74 -0.75 -28.88
N GLN A 461 6.20 -0.54 -27.67
CA GLN A 461 4.96 0.24 -27.50
C GLN A 461 5.13 1.38 -26.47
N THR A 462 5.95 2.36 -26.83
CA THR A 462 5.86 3.72 -26.29
C THR A 462 4.53 4.34 -26.73
N PHE A 463 3.50 4.18 -25.92
CA PHE A 463 2.31 5.03 -25.99
C PHE A 463 2.75 6.48 -25.70
N LEU A 464 2.93 7.24 -26.77
CA LEU A 464 2.99 8.70 -26.75
C LEU A 464 1.65 9.24 -26.24
N PHE A 465 1.53 9.40 -24.93
CA PHE A 465 0.52 10.29 -24.37
C PHE A 465 1.02 11.74 -24.51
N PRO A 466 0.18 12.67 -24.98
CA PRO A 466 0.57 14.07 -25.09
C PRO A 466 0.96 14.57 -23.69
N SER A 467 2.13 15.21 -23.61
CA SER A 467 2.62 15.87 -22.41
C SER A 467 1.57 16.87 -21.93
N GLN A 468 0.81 16.47 -20.91
CA GLN A 468 -0.20 17.31 -20.30
C GLN A 468 0.51 18.48 -19.62
N GLU A 469 0.34 19.65 -20.25
CA GLU A 469 0.84 20.95 -19.83
C GLU A 469 0.67 21.13 -18.31
N SER A 470 1.76 21.48 -17.64
CA SER A 470 1.87 21.66 -16.18
C SER A 470 0.72 22.53 -15.65
N THR A 471 -0.35 21.87 -15.20
CA THR A 471 -1.46 22.55 -14.52
C THR A 471 -0.88 23.16 -13.26
N ALA A 472 -0.96 24.49 -13.13
CA ALA A 472 -0.49 25.22 -11.96
C ALA A 472 -1.09 24.58 -10.70
N ASP A 473 -0.26 23.82 -10.00
CA ASP A 473 -0.72 23.05 -8.87
C ASP A 473 -0.96 24.00 -7.72
N VAL A 474 -2.23 24.14 -7.33
CA VAL A 474 -2.68 25.01 -6.25
C VAL A 474 -1.86 24.78 -4.99
N LEU A 475 -1.44 23.55 -4.75
CA LEU A 475 -0.64 23.22 -3.58
C LEU A 475 0.79 23.76 -3.68
N ASP A 476 1.40 23.76 -4.86
CA ASP A 476 2.74 24.32 -5.06
C ASP A 476 2.73 25.85 -4.91
N VAL A 477 1.70 26.50 -5.46
CA VAL A 477 1.44 27.93 -5.26
C VAL A 477 1.16 28.24 -3.78
N ALA A 478 0.41 27.39 -3.09
CA ALA A 478 0.13 27.57 -1.66
C ALA A 478 1.38 27.36 -0.78
N LEU A 479 2.24 26.39 -1.11
CA LEU A 479 3.48 26.12 -0.39
C LEU A 479 4.50 27.25 -0.55
N THR A 480 4.49 27.94 -1.69
CA THR A 480 5.39 29.07 -1.97
C THR A 480 4.85 30.37 -1.41
N ASN A 481 3.60 30.71 -1.71
CA ASN A 481 3.03 32.03 -1.44
C ASN A 481 2.26 32.13 -0.12
N ALA A 482 1.75 31.01 0.42
CA ALA A 482 0.88 31.00 1.60
C ALA A 482 1.40 30.08 2.73
N LYS A 483 2.73 30.07 2.95
CA LYS A 483 3.42 29.19 3.93
C LYS A 483 2.71 29.10 5.28
N ALA A 484 2.36 30.24 5.88
CA ALA A 484 1.70 30.27 7.19
C ALA A 484 0.34 29.55 7.19
N ALA A 485 -0.48 29.75 6.16
CA ALA A 485 -1.77 29.08 6.02
C ALA A 485 -1.59 27.58 5.78
N THR A 486 -0.64 27.18 4.94
CA THR A 486 -0.33 25.77 4.65
C THR A 486 0.19 25.02 5.89
N TYR A 487 1.13 25.60 6.65
CA TYR A 487 1.58 25.00 7.92
C TYR A 487 0.46 24.92 8.95
N THR A 488 -0.38 25.97 9.05
CA THR A 488 -1.55 25.94 9.93
C THR A 488 -2.51 24.81 9.53
N ALA A 489 -2.78 24.64 8.23
CA ALA A 489 -3.61 23.55 7.72
C ALA A 489 -3.04 22.17 8.09
N ILE A 490 -1.73 21.95 7.87
CA ILE A 490 -1.06 20.70 8.24
C ILE A 490 -1.17 20.45 9.75
N CYS A 491 -0.88 21.44 10.58
CA CYS A 491 -0.96 21.29 12.04
C CYS A 491 -2.40 21.00 12.51
N VAL A 492 -3.40 21.68 11.95
CA VAL A 492 -4.81 21.46 12.27
C VAL A 492 -5.24 20.06 11.85
N ILE A 493 -4.85 19.60 10.65
CA ILE A 493 -5.14 18.24 10.18
C ILE A 493 -4.47 17.20 11.07
N LEU A 494 -3.18 17.35 11.38
CA LEU A 494 -2.47 16.45 12.30
C LEU A 494 -3.12 16.42 13.70
N PHE A 495 -3.55 17.57 14.21
CA PHE A 495 -4.27 17.66 15.48
C PHE A 495 -5.60 16.91 15.43
N PHE A 496 -6.39 17.07 14.36
CA PHE A 496 -7.63 16.31 14.18
C PHE A 496 -7.38 14.82 14.02
N VAL A 497 -6.33 14.41 13.32
CA VAL A 497 -5.95 13.00 13.18
C VAL A 497 -5.53 12.42 14.53
N ALA A 498 -4.68 13.11 15.29
CA ALA A 498 -4.29 12.70 16.63
C ALA A 498 -5.50 12.64 17.58
N GLY A 499 -6.37 13.66 17.54
CA GLY A 499 -7.62 13.68 18.30
C GLY A 499 -8.55 12.55 17.91
N PHE A 500 -8.65 12.22 16.62
CA PHE A 500 -9.42 11.07 16.13
C PHE A 500 -8.83 9.76 16.62
N ILE A 501 -7.50 9.61 16.64
CA ILE A 501 -6.84 8.42 17.19
C ILE A 501 -7.14 8.25 18.67
N VAL A 502 -7.04 9.33 19.46
CA VAL A 502 -7.40 9.34 20.89
C VAL A 502 -8.88 8.99 21.06
N LEU A 503 -9.76 9.58 20.24
CA LEU A 503 -11.19 9.28 20.25
C LEU A 503 -11.46 7.81 19.91
N VAL A 504 -10.78 7.24 18.92
CA VAL A 504 -10.88 5.83 18.55
C VAL A 504 -10.33 4.94 19.66
N PHE A 505 -9.30 5.36 20.40
CA PHE A 505 -8.74 4.56 21.48
C PHE A 505 -9.68 4.51 22.70
N PHE A 506 -10.17 5.66 23.17
CA PHE A 506 -11.03 5.74 24.37
C PHE A 506 -12.51 5.48 24.08
N PHE A 507 -12.97 5.92 22.93
CA PHE A 507 -14.37 5.85 22.51
C PHE A 507 -14.51 5.05 21.22
N TYR A 508 -13.72 3.98 21.07
CA TYR A 508 -13.78 3.07 19.93
C TYR A 508 -15.22 2.73 19.52
N GLU A 509 -16.05 2.52 20.55
CA GLU A 509 -17.46 2.16 20.46
C GLU A 509 -18.30 3.16 19.65
N PHE A 510 -18.00 4.45 19.74
CA PHE A 510 -18.77 5.54 19.14
C PHE A 510 -18.04 6.18 17.96
N ALA A 511 -16.71 6.30 18.08
CA ALA A 511 -15.85 6.94 17.10
C ALA A 511 -15.87 6.21 15.75
N VAL A 512 -15.75 4.88 15.76
CA VAL A 512 -15.66 4.09 14.54
C VAL A 512 -16.97 4.10 13.75
N PRO A 513 -18.16 3.83 14.36
CA PRO A 513 -19.41 3.92 13.63
C PRO A 513 -19.73 5.34 13.15
N ALA A 514 -19.40 6.37 13.95
CA ALA A 514 -19.58 7.76 13.54
C ALA A 514 -18.71 8.10 12.33
N ALA A 515 -17.43 7.69 12.33
CA ALA A 515 -16.53 7.89 11.21
C ALA A 515 -17.00 7.14 9.96
N ALA A 516 -17.36 5.86 10.11
CA ALA A 516 -17.91 5.07 9.00
C ALA A 516 -19.21 5.69 8.45
N GLY A 517 -20.08 6.18 9.34
CA GLY A 517 -21.30 6.91 8.97
C GLY A 517 -21.00 8.21 8.23
N LEU A 518 -20.02 9.00 8.66
CA LEU A 518 -19.59 10.21 7.96
C LEU A 518 -19.02 9.91 6.58
N VAL A 519 -18.19 8.88 6.45
CA VAL A 519 -17.64 8.41 5.16
C VAL A 519 -18.78 7.97 4.24
N PHE A 520 -19.73 7.19 4.76
CA PHE A 520 -20.89 6.71 4.00
C PHE A 520 -21.81 7.86 3.56
N ILE A 521 -22.13 8.81 4.45
CA ILE A 521 -22.93 9.99 4.12
C ILE A 521 -22.21 10.84 3.07
N GLY A 522 -20.89 11.05 3.21
CA GLY A 522 -20.08 11.77 2.22
C GLY A 522 -20.12 11.10 0.85
N PHE A 523 -20.04 9.76 0.81
CA PHE A 523 -20.18 8.97 -0.40
C PHE A 523 -21.55 9.17 -1.07
N ILE A 524 -22.65 9.04 -0.30
CA ILE A 524 -24.02 9.21 -0.80
C ILE A 524 -24.24 10.63 -1.34
N ILE A 525 -23.73 11.66 -0.65
CA ILE A 525 -23.83 13.04 -1.10
C ILE A 525 -23.09 13.23 -2.43
N ASP A 526 -21.84 12.78 -2.56
CA ASP A 526 -21.08 12.91 -3.82
C ASP A 526 -21.72 12.11 -4.97
N LEU A 527 -22.28 10.93 -4.70
CA LEU A 527 -23.03 10.15 -5.67
C LEU A 527 -24.27 10.91 -6.16
N PHE A 528 -25.07 11.47 -5.24
CA PHE A 528 -26.27 12.25 -5.57
C PHE A 528 -25.94 13.46 -6.45
N TRP A 529 -24.91 14.23 -6.09
CA TRP A 529 -24.47 15.38 -6.90
C TRP A 529 -23.97 14.94 -8.28
N SER A 530 -23.32 13.77 -8.36
CA SER A 530 -22.82 13.24 -9.64
C SER A 530 -23.96 12.79 -10.56
N ILE A 531 -24.96 12.08 -10.04
CA ILE A 531 -26.17 11.72 -10.79
C ILE A 531 -26.89 12.97 -11.30
N ARG A 532 -27.04 14.00 -10.46
CA ARG A 532 -27.63 15.28 -10.87
C ARG A 532 -26.83 15.96 -11.98
N GLY A 533 -25.50 15.86 -11.93
CA GLY A 533 -24.58 16.35 -12.96
C GLY A 533 -24.77 15.65 -14.30
N VAL A 534 -24.81 14.31 -14.32
CA VAL A 534 -25.05 13.52 -15.54
C VAL A 534 -26.44 13.81 -16.11
N ASN A 535 -27.48 13.89 -15.28
CA ASN A 535 -28.84 14.22 -15.72
C ASN A 535 -28.93 15.62 -16.35
N LYS A 536 -28.11 16.57 -15.89
CA LYS A 536 -28.02 17.90 -16.51
C LYS A 536 -27.42 17.81 -17.93
N VAL A 537 -26.33 17.06 -18.11
CA VAL A 537 -25.71 16.83 -19.42
C VAL A 537 -26.70 16.17 -20.40
N LYS A 538 -27.41 15.14 -19.92
CA LYS A 538 -28.44 14.45 -20.71
C LYS A 538 -29.56 15.41 -21.15
N ARG A 539 -30.06 16.26 -20.24
CA ARG A 539 -31.11 17.26 -20.55
C ARG A 539 -30.65 18.24 -21.63
N GLU A 540 -29.43 18.78 -21.50
CA GLU A 540 -28.87 19.70 -22.48
C GLU A 540 -28.69 19.05 -23.86
N ARG A 541 -28.39 17.74 -23.92
CA ARG A 541 -28.36 17.00 -25.19
C ARG A 541 -29.74 16.91 -25.82
N ILE A 542 -30.76 16.49 -25.07
CA ILE A 542 -32.14 16.38 -25.57
C ILE A 542 -32.65 17.74 -26.05
N GLU A 543 -32.39 18.82 -25.30
CA GLU A 543 -32.77 20.18 -25.71
C GLU A 543 -32.11 20.60 -27.04
N LYS A 544 -30.87 20.17 -27.30
CA LYS A 544 -30.20 20.42 -28.59
C LYS A 544 -30.81 19.60 -29.71
N GLU A 545 -31.16 18.34 -29.46
CA GLU A 545 -31.81 17.47 -30.43
C GLU A 545 -33.22 17.95 -30.79
N THR A 546 -33.98 18.53 -29.84
CA THR A 546 -35.33 19.06 -30.10
C THR A 546 -35.37 20.41 -30.82
N ARG A 547 -34.25 21.12 -30.92
CA ARG A 547 -34.17 22.43 -31.60
C ARG A 547 -33.70 22.31 -33.06
N ILE A 548 -33.17 21.15 -33.43
CA ILE A 548 -32.78 20.79 -34.81
C ILE A 548 -34.02 20.17 -35.46
#